data_AF-A0A101FRQ4-F1
#
_entry.id   AF-A0A101FRQ4-F1
#
_cell.length_a   1.000
_cell.length_b   1.000
_cell.length_c   1.000
_cell.angle_alpha   90.00
_cell.angle_beta   90.00
_cell.angle_gamma   90.00
#
_symmetry.space_group_name_H-M   'P 1'
#
loop_
_entity.id
_entity.type
_entity.pdbx_description
1 polymer ?
#
loop_
_entity_poly.entity_id
_entity_poly.type
_entity_poly.pdbx_seq_one_letter_code
_entity_poly.pdbx_strand_id
1 'polypeptide(L)'
;MHFSASDGGGGTVGIDDSYGIDDSVGVSGKSSASFGAGVSMTDSKSLSGFGNANINQVMRGSGRGADYVITYALETMGASRIAGSGGSTLTPVAGSASRSVSTTASRRTNSELWGTQGGDMAEVGSYAFLADISTSQSVATGQSVAASQKMRADGLEAWTYAGAEDAEGNWAETHADMWLGSISSTQNARTGNGAEAGQNTEIVALEGYAGSWAEDADGNRAQTYTDMWDGTLWTDQGAVAGNSAEAGQDTVIEAEEVYAGSWAEGADGNRAQTYTDMWDGTLWTDQGAVAGNSAEAGQNTVIVALEGYAGSWAEDADGNWADTDAYMWDGTLRTDQGAGTINSAVAGQNTEIEGEYGWASTQALDDEWNWAGTYVEMEDGRLLTRVSFRSWTPNGQRPGLTPRTPKEATQVYMPRLMMDL
;
A
#
# COMPACT_ATOMS: atom_id res chain seq x y z
N MET A 1 28.12 25.05 3.72
CA MET A 1 28.47 25.67 2.41
C MET A 1 27.23 26.41 1.93
N HIS A 2 27.38 27.57 1.29
CA HIS A 2 26.26 28.27 0.66
C HIS A 2 26.60 28.59 -0.79
N PHE A 3 25.67 28.34 -1.72
CA PHE A 3 25.76 28.75 -3.12
C PHE A 3 24.39 29.17 -3.62
N SER A 4 24.30 30.33 -4.27
CA SER A 4 23.04 30.85 -4.80
C SER A 4 23.25 31.62 -6.10
N ALA A 5 22.18 31.73 -6.89
CA ALA A 5 22.14 32.49 -8.14
C ALA A 5 20.81 33.24 -8.29
N SER A 6 20.85 34.39 -8.95
CA SER A 6 19.67 35.21 -9.26
C SER A 6 19.76 35.79 -10.66
N ASP A 7 18.63 35.92 -11.33
CA ASP A 7 18.51 36.62 -12.62
C ASP A 7 18.42 38.15 -12.48
N GLY A 8 18.40 38.70 -11.25
CA GLY A 8 18.18 40.13 -10.99
C GLY A 8 16.75 40.61 -11.26
N GLY A 9 15.90 39.75 -11.82
CA GLY A 9 14.47 39.93 -12.05
C GLY A 9 13.61 39.33 -10.92
N GLY A 10 14.21 38.95 -9.79
CA GLY A 10 13.49 38.39 -8.65
C GLY A 10 13.30 36.87 -8.69
N GLY A 11 13.86 36.19 -9.69
CA GLY A 11 14.05 34.74 -9.65
C GLY A 11 15.34 34.39 -8.91
N THR A 12 15.29 33.43 -7.99
CA THR A 12 16.47 32.93 -7.27
C THR A 12 16.46 31.41 -7.13
N VAL A 13 17.66 30.84 -7.02
CA VAL A 13 17.90 29.44 -6.62
C VAL A 13 19.06 29.41 -5.63
N GLY A 14 19.05 28.49 -4.68
CA GLY A 14 20.11 28.39 -3.69
C GLY A 14 20.21 27.02 -3.02
N ILE A 15 21.39 26.73 -2.49
CA ILE A 15 21.72 25.54 -1.72
C ILE A 15 22.50 25.94 -0.47
N ASP A 16 22.07 25.41 0.66
CA ASP A 16 22.71 25.50 1.97
C ASP A 16 23.03 24.09 2.47
N ASP A 17 24.32 23.82 2.69
CA ASP A 17 24.79 22.56 3.26
C ASP A 17 25.32 22.75 4.69
N SER A 18 25.01 21.81 5.57
CA SER A 18 25.56 21.68 6.92
C SER A 18 26.05 20.26 7.15
N TYR A 19 27.22 20.13 7.78
CA TYR A 19 27.89 18.85 8.00
C TYR A 19 28.41 18.75 9.43
N GLY A 20 27.99 17.71 10.15
CA GLY A 20 28.59 17.23 11.39
C GLY A 20 29.05 15.79 11.16
N ILE A 21 30.32 15.62 10.78
CA ILE A 21 30.85 14.33 10.31
C ILE A 21 32.16 14.01 11.02
N ASP A 22 32.48 12.73 11.16
CA ASP A 22 33.80 12.29 11.65
C ASP A 22 34.91 12.64 10.64
N ASP A 23 36.15 12.81 11.12
CA ASP A 23 37.33 13.19 10.31
C ASP A 23 37.62 12.23 9.14
N SER A 24 37.09 11.01 9.23
CA SER A 24 37.21 9.94 8.23
C SER A 24 36.13 9.97 7.14
N VAL A 25 35.18 10.90 7.21
CA VAL A 25 34.10 11.06 6.24
C VAL A 25 34.44 12.20 5.28
N GLY A 26 34.53 11.86 4.00
CA GLY A 26 34.71 12.82 2.91
C GLY A 26 33.37 13.16 2.25
N VAL A 27 33.10 14.47 2.13
CA VAL A 27 32.01 15.00 1.30
C VAL A 27 32.64 15.81 0.18
N SER A 28 32.25 15.53 -1.06
CA SER A 28 32.65 16.35 -2.21
C SER A 28 31.45 16.66 -3.09
N GLY A 29 31.52 17.76 -3.83
CA GLY A 29 30.43 18.13 -4.71
C GLY A 29 30.77 19.24 -5.67
N LYS A 30 29.89 19.42 -6.65
CA LYS A 30 30.00 20.46 -7.66
C LYS A 30 28.62 21.03 -7.90
N SER A 31 28.53 22.35 -7.74
CA SER A 31 27.33 23.11 -8.05
C SER A 31 27.62 24.11 -9.16
N SER A 32 26.66 24.33 -10.05
CA SER A 32 26.78 25.29 -11.16
C SER A 32 25.46 25.97 -11.47
N ALA A 33 25.53 27.24 -11.86
CA ALA A 33 24.37 28.01 -12.30
C ALA A 33 24.43 28.32 -13.80
N SER A 34 23.27 28.41 -14.44
CA SER A 34 23.09 28.83 -15.84
C SER A 34 22.09 29.96 -15.94
N PHE A 35 22.28 30.83 -16.93
CA PHE A 35 21.46 32.05 -17.16
C PHE A 35 20.89 32.13 -18.60
N GLY A 36 21.03 31.07 -19.40
CA GLY A 36 20.70 31.10 -20.82
C GLY A 36 19.20 31.20 -21.13
N ALA A 37 18.35 30.59 -20.31
CA ALA A 37 16.89 30.55 -20.48
C ALA A 37 16.15 30.98 -19.20
N GLY A 38 16.79 31.84 -18.40
CA GLY A 38 16.45 32.07 -16.99
C GLY A 38 17.50 31.49 -16.06
N VAL A 39 17.46 31.87 -14.78
CA VAL A 39 18.37 31.31 -13.77
C VAL A 39 18.00 29.86 -13.50
N SER A 40 18.99 28.98 -13.45
CA SER A 40 18.86 27.57 -13.05
C SER A 40 20.14 27.12 -12.37
N MET A 41 20.05 26.05 -11.59
CA MET A 41 21.19 25.50 -10.86
C MET A 41 21.16 23.97 -10.88
N THR A 42 22.34 23.37 -11.00
CA THR A 42 22.55 21.93 -10.83
C THR A 42 23.54 21.69 -9.71
N ASP A 43 23.32 20.64 -8.94
CA ASP A 43 24.22 20.18 -7.88
C ASP A 43 24.52 18.69 -8.04
N SER A 44 25.72 18.30 -7.63
CA SER A 44 26.15 16.92 -7.56
C SER A 44 26.95 16.72 -6.29
N LYS A 45 26.70 15.63 -5.57
CA LYS A 45 27.33 15.29 -4.29
C LYS A 45 27.83 13.86 -4.32
N SER A 46 28.92 13.63 -3.61
CA SER A 46 29.40 12.30 -3.24
C SER A 46 29.84 12.31 -1.78
N LEU A 47 29.61 11.17 -1.13
CA LEU A 47 29.90 10.91 0.26
C LEU A 47 30.67 9.59 0.32
N SER A 48 31.75 9.54 1.09
CA SER A 48 32.48 8.30 1.33
C SER A 48 33.25 8.36 2.63
N GLY A 49 33.27 7.28 3.40
CA GLY A 49 34.07 7.21 4.62
C GLY A 49 33.60 6.16 5.60
N PHE A 50 33.85 6.41 6.88
CA PHE A 50 33.45 5.57 8.01
C PHE A 50 33.22 6.44 9.26
N GLY A 51 32.41 5.95 10.20
CA GLY A 51 32.08 6.63 11.45
C GLY A 51 30.66 7.19 11.48
N ASN A 52 30.51 8.33 12.14
CA ASN A 52 29.26 9.08 12.22
C ASN A 52 29.19 10.13 11.10
N ALA A 53 27.98 10.36 10.60
CA ALA A 53 27.70 11.43 9.66
C ALA A 53 26.32 12.03 9.94
N ASN A 54 26.26 13.34 10.06
CA ASN A 54 25.04 14.11 10.09
C ASN A 54 25.14 15.17 8.98
N ILE A 55 24.34 15.00 7.93
CA ILE A 55 24.36 15.83 6.74
C ILE A 55 22.97 16.41 6.56
N ASN A 56 22.90 17.73 6.45
CA ASN A 56 21.67 18.44 6.13
C ASN A 56 21.94 19.32 4.91
N GLN A 57 21.09 19.22 3.91
CA GLN A 57 21.15 20.07 2.73
C GLN A 57 19.77 20.64 2.45
N VAL A 58 19.69 21.94 2.27
CA VAL A 58 18.46 22.66 1.94
C VAL A 58 18.64 23.33 0.59
N MET A 59 17.76 23.02 -0.33
CA MET A 59 17.68 23.55 -1.69
C MET A 59 16.44 24.43 -1.78
N ARG A 60 16.54 25.59 -2.42
CA ARG A 60 15.44 26.57 -2.46
C ARG A 60 15.35 27.19 -3.84
N GLY A 61 14.13 27.50 -4.26
CA GLY A 61 13.85 28.39 -5.38
C GLY A 61 12.84 29.45 -4.97
N SER A 62 12.97 30.65 -5.53
CA SER A 62 11.94 31.68 -5.42
C SER A 62 11.61 32.27 -6.77
N GLY A 63 10.32 32.26 -7.10
CA GLY A 63 9.79 32.58 -8.42
C GLY A 63 8.61 33.56 -8.39
N ARG A 64 8.55 34.46 -7.39
CA ARG A 64 7.46 35.44 -7.22
C ARG A 64 6.08 34.79 -6.94
N GLY A 65 6.04 33.73 -6.12
CA GLY A 65 4.78 33.08 -5.69
C GLY A 65 4.77 31.55 -5.81
N ALA A 66 5.78 30.96 -6.44
CA ALA A 66 5.98 29.52 -6.60
C ALA A 66 7.27 29.08 -5.91
N ASP A 67 7.44 29.51 -4.67
CA ASP A 67 8.64 29.24 -3.88
C ASP A 67 8.60 27.80 -3.38
N TYR A 68 9.74 27.12 -3.41
CA TYR A 68 9.86 25.75 -2.93
C TYR A 68 11.08 25.55 -2.05
N VAL A 69 11.03 24.49 -1.26
CA VAL A 69 12.14 23.99 -0.46
C VAL A 69 12.27 22.49 -0.69
N ILE A 70 13.49 22.00 -0.90
CA ILE A 70 13.80 20.57 -0.85
C ILE A 70 14.87 20.38 0.21
N THR A 71 14.67 19.44 1.13
CA THR A 71 15.59 19.13 2.21
C THR A 71 16.04 17.69 2.08
N TYR A 72 17.35 17.47 2.23
CA TYR A 72 17.93 16.14 2.42
C TYR A 72 18.56 16.09 3.80
N ALA A 73 18.22 15.06 4.57
CA ALA A 73 18.80 14.76 5.87
C ALA A 73 19.34 13.34 5.88
N LEU A 74 20.59 13.17 6.30
CA LEU A 74 21.22 11.87 6.53
C LEU A 74 21.85 11.85 7.91
N GLU A 75 21.48 10.86 8.70
CA GLU A 75 22.14 10.52 9.95
C GLU A 75 22.65 9.08 9.87
N THR A 76 23.93 8.87 10.16
CA THR A 76 24.53 7.54 10.30
C THR A 76 25.32 7.48 11.60
N MET A 77 25.19 6.39 12.35
CA MET A 77 25.92 6.15 13.60
C MET A 77 26.84 4.95 13.48
N GLY A 78 28.14 5.17 13.68
CA GLY A 78 29.15 4.12 13.80
C GLY A 78 29.28 3.20 12.58
N ALA A 79 29.02 3.70 11.37
CA ALA A 79 29.09 2.87 10.16
C ALA A 79 30.55 2.51 9.85
N SER A 80 30.83 1.24 9.58
CA SER A 80 32.15 0.79 9.12
C SER A 80 32.48 1.25 7.70
N ARG A 81 31.42 1.52 6.91
CA ARG A 81 31.50 2.11 5.58
C ARG A 81 30.27 2.96 5.34
N ILE A 82 30.49 4.11 4.73
CA ILE A 82 29.48 5.01 4.19
C ILE A 82 29.86 5.27 2.74
N ALA A 83 28.91 5.13 1.83
CA ALA A 83 29.02 5.59 0.46
C ALA A 83 27.71 6.27 0.07
N GLY A 84 27.77 7.38 -0.65
CA GLY A 84 26.57 8.05 -1.11
C GLY A 84 26.84 8.93 -2.30
N SER A 85 25.78 9.21 -3.04
CA SER A 85 25.83 10.12 -4.17
C SER A 85 24.49 10.76 -4.40
N GLY A 86 24.46 11.87 -5.12
CA GLY A 86 23.20 12.48 -5.49
C GLY A 86 23.37 13.66 -6.41
N GLY A 87 22.25 14.10 -6.97
CA GLY A 87 22.20 15.32 -7.75
C GLY A 87 20.89 16.06 -7.57
N SER A 88 20.89 17.33 -7.93
CA SER A 88 19.69 18.16 -7.89
C SER A 88 19.66 19.10 -9.09
N THR A 89 18.46 19.39 -9.58
CA THR A 89 18.21 20.38 -10.63
C THR A 89 17.15 21.35 -10.14
N LEU A 90 17.49 22.64 -10.15
CA LEU A 90 16.73 23.71 -9.53
C LEU A 90 16.43 24.80 -10.57
N THR A 91 15.19 25.26 -10.60
CA THR A 91 14.75 26.50 -11.25
C THR A 91 14.09 27.41 -10.20
N PRO A 92 13.69 28.65 -10.50
CA PRO A 92 12.95 29.49 -9.55
C PRO A 92 11.61 28.92 -9.09
N VAL A 93 10.99 28.02 -9.87
CA VAL A 93 9.59 27.59 -9.68
C VAL A 93 9.41 26.08 -9.57
N ALA A 94 10.49 25.30 -9.69
CA ALA A 94 10.46 23.86 -9.58
C ALA A 94 11.84 23.32 -9.22
N GLY A 95 11.87 22.20 -8.50
CA GLY A 95 13.08 21.52 -8.08
C GLY A 95 12.94 20.01 -8.17
N SER A 96 14.06 19.34 -8.42
CA SER A 96 14.17 17.89 -8.28
C SER A 96 15.48 17.55 -7.58
N ALA A 97 15.45 16.51 -6.76
CA ALA A 97 16.62 16.00 -6.06
C ALA A 97 16.60 14.48 -6.05
N SER A 98 17.78 13.88 -6.13
CA SER A 98 17.98 12.44 -5.98
C SER A 98 19.16 12.15 -5.07
N ARG A 99 19.00 11.26 -4.11
CA ARG A 99 20.04 10.93 -3.12
C ARG A 99 20.13 9.42 -2.99
N SER A 100 21.34 8.91 -2.86
CA SER A 100 21.62 7.51 -2.60
C SER A 100 22.60 7.44 -1.45
N VAL A 101 22.35 6.51 -0.54
CA VAL A 101 23.28 6.21 0.55
C VAL A 101 23.36 4.71 0.71
N SER A 102 24.53 4.23 1.09
CA SER A 102 24.71 2.85 1.53
C SER A 102 25.62 2.85 2.75
N THR A 103 25.22 2.15 3.79
CA THR A 103 25.99 1.99 5.02
C THR A 103 26.15 0.51 5.34
N THR A 104 27.29 0.18 5.95
CA THR A 104 27.63 -1.19 6.36
C THR A 104 28.02 -1.21 7.83
N ALA A 105 27.54 -2.20 8.56
CA ALA A 105 27.69 -2.40 10.00
C ALA A 105 27.40 -1.10 10.77
N SER A 106 26.33 -0.41 10.38
CA SER A 106 25.88 0.80 11.08
C SER A 106 25.03 0.42 12.27
N ARG A 107 25.17 1.16 13.37
CA ARG A 107 24.21 1.05 14.48
C ARG A 107 22.85 1.58 14.05
N ARG A 108 22.83 2.68 13.31
CA ARG A 108 21.63 3.36 12.83
C ARG A 108 21.95 4.16 11.59
N THR A 109 21.09 4.08 10.59
CA THR A 109 21.05 5.00 9.46
C THR A 109 19.62 5.52 9.29
N ASN A 110 19.46 6.83 9.17
CA ASN A 110 18.23 7.50 8.77
C ASN A 110 18.51 8.39 7.56
N SER A 111 17.74 8.27 6.48
CA SER A 111 17.91 9.03 5.24
C SER A 111 16.56 9.50 4.74
N GLU A 112 16.36 10.82 4.74
CA GLU A 112 15.11 11.47 4.37
C GLU A 112 15.38 12.50 3.28
N LEU A 113 14.51 12.52 2.28
CA LEU A 113 14.49 13.52 1.23
C LEU A 113 13.06 13.98 1.04
N TRP A 114 12.79 15.25 1.30
CA TRP A 114 11.45 15.81 1.18
C TRP A 114 11.49 17.17 0.49
N GLY A 115 10.41 17.54 -0.19
CA GLY A 115 10.27 18.83 -0.82
C GLY A 115 8.85 19.35 -0.72
N THR A 116 8.71 20.67 -0.65
CA THR A 116 7.41 21.35 -0.60
C THR A 116 7.34 22.55 -1.52
N GLN A 117 6.14 22.81 -2.05
CA GLN A 117 5.84 24.00 -2.86
C GLN A 117 4.35 24.32 -2.86
N GLY A 118 3.95 25.48 -2.32
CA GLY A 118 2.59 26.00 -2.56
C GLY A 118 1.41 25.11 -2.11
N GLY A 119 1.65 24.14 -1.22
CA GLY A 119 0.66 23.12 -0.81
C GLY A 119 1.12 21.70 -1.19
N ASP A 120 1.93 21.57 -2.23
CA ASP A 120 2.51 20.31 -2.65
C ASP A 120 3.60 19.82 -1.70
N MET A 121 3.68 18.50 -1.50
CA MET A 121 4.71 17.81 -0.73
C MET A 121 5.09 16.48 -1.38
N ALA A 122 6.39 16.23 -1.57
CA ALA A 122 6.90 14.91 -1.94
C ALA A 122 7.98 14.49 -0.95
N GLU A 123 7.91 13.27 -0.42
CA GLU A 123 8.83 12.77 0.60
C GLU A 123 9.19 11.31 0.37
N VAL A 124 10.43 10.96 0.71
CA VAL A 124 10.90 9.59 0.80
C VAL A 124 11.78 9.43 2.03
N GLY A 125 11.60 8.32 2.73
CA GLY A 125 12.24 8.04 4.02
C GLY A 125 12.83 6.64 4.04
N SER A 126 13.92 6.47 4.79
CA SER A 126 14.54 5.16 4.98
C SER A 126 15.27 5.09 6.31
N TYR A 127 15.03 4.03 7.04
CA TYR A 127 15.69 3.76 8.30
C TYR A 127 16.24 2.34 8.35
N ALA A 128 17.34 2.18 9.07
CA ALA A 128 17.95 0.91 9.37
C ALA A 128 18.57 0.97 10.77
N PHE A 129 18.28 -0.02 11.62
CA PHE A 129 18.90 -0.18 12.94
C PHE A 129 19.60 -1.54 13.02
N LEU A 130 20.87 -1.51 13.42
CA LEU A 130 21.75 -2.68 13.41
C LEU A 130 21.63 -3.47 12.09
N ALA A 131 21.67 -2.75 10.98
CA ALA A 131 21.43 -3.27 9.65
C ALA A 131 22.35 -2.60 8.62
N ASP A 132 22.69 -3.35 7.58
CA ASP A 132 23.25 -2.83 6.34
C ASP A 132 22.11 -2.29 5.50
N ILE A 133 22.32 -1.15 4.84
CA ILE A 133 21.27 -0.50 4.05
C ILE A 133 21.86 0.09 2.77
N SER A 134 21.09 0.06 1.69
CA SER A 134 21.34 0.74 0.43
C SER A 134 20.05 1.36 -0.08
N THR A 135 20.04 2.68 -0.29
CA THR A 135 18.86 3.43 -0.72
C THR A 135 19.13 4.26 -1.96
N SER A 136 18.09 4.48 -2.75
CA SER A 136 18.02 5.47 -3.82
C SER A 136 16.69 6.18 -3.74
N GLN A 137 16.75 7.48 -3.52
CA GLN A 137 15.66 8.37 -3.13
C GLN A 137 15.53 9.45 -4.20
N SER A 138 14.32 9.82 -4.60
CA SER A 138 14.11 10.99 -5.45
C SER A 138 12.77 11.66 -5.18
N VAL A 139 12.79 13.00 -5.23
CA VAL A 139 11.60 13.84 -5.14
C VAL A 139 11.61 14.90 -6.23
N ALA A 140 10.42 15.30 -6.68
CA ALA A 140 10.20 16.45 -7.55
C ALA A 140 9.04 17.30 -7.02
N THR A 141 9.17 18.62 -7.10
CA THR A 141 8.12 19.59 -6.72
C THR A 141 8.02 20.73 -7.75
N GLY A 142 6.82 21.31 -7.88
CA GLY A 142 6.55 22.52 -8.67
C GLY A 142 6.01 22.36 -10.08
N GLN A 143 5.80 21.13 -10.51
CA GLN A 143 5.13 20.76 -11.77
C GLN A 143 4.45 19.39 -11.68
N SER A 144 5.03 18.50 -10.89
CA SER A 144 4.52 17.18 -10.52
C SER A 144 4.94 16.92 -9.09
N VAL A 145 4.06 16.34 -8.28
CA VAL A 145 4.40 15.84 -6.96
C VAL A 145 4.68 14.36 -7.09
N ALA A 146 5.95 13.99 -7.00
CA ALA A 146 6.37 12.61 -7.21
C ALA A 146 7.52 12.25 -6.27
N ALA A 147 7.38 11.08 -5.65
CA ALA A 147 8.34 10.47 -4.76
C ALA A 147 8.64 9.06 -5.27
N SER A 148 9.93 8.72 -5.38
CA SER A 148 10.36 7.37 -5.72
C SER A 148 11.49 6.93 -4.80
N GLN A 149 11.39 5.70 -4.34
CA GLN A 149 12.26 5.15 -3.33
C GLN A 149 12.63 3.72 -3.70
N LYS A 150 13.90 3.37 -3.51
CA LYS A 150 14.37 1.99 -3.60
C LYS A 150 15.25 1.70 -2.42
N MET A 151 14.91 0.69 -1.64
CA MET A 151 15.68 0.26 -0.48
C MET A 151 16.08 -1.21 -0.64
N ARG A 152 17.29 -1.52 -0.18
CA ARG A 152 17.63 -2.85 0.34
C ARG A 152 18.21 -2.72 1.74
N ALA A 153 17.78 -3.56 2.65
CA ALA A 153 18.37 -3.65 3.98
C ALA A 153 18.44 -5.10 4.48
N ASP A 154 19.40 -5.35 5.36
CA ASP A 154 19.63 -6.65 6.02
C ASP A 154 20.08 -6.38 7.46
N GLY A 155 19.29 -6.84 8.44
CA GLY A 155 19.64 -6.74 9.86
C GLY A 155 18.45 -6.82 10.80
N LEU A 156 18.48 -6.03 11.88
CA LEU A 156 17.48 -6.12 12.95
C LEU A 156 16.16 -5.41 12.62
N GLU A 157 16.21 -4.21 12.05
CA GLU A 157 15.01 -3.41 11.77
C GLU A 157 15.29 -2.48 10.59
N ALA A 158 14.35 -2.39 9.66
CA ALA A 158 14.39 -1.44 8.57
C ALA A 158 12.98 -1.04 8.13
N TRP A 159 12.78 0.21 7.76
CA TRP A 159 11.54 0.70 7.16
C TRP A 159 11.80 1.69 6.03
N THR A 160 10.97 1.64 5.01
CA THR A 160 11.02 2.50 3.82
C THR A 160 9.65 3.11 3.54
N TYR A 161 9.67 4.36 3.09
CA TYR A 161 8.46 5.13 2.81
C TYR A 161 8.64 6.00 1.57
N ALA A 162 7.56 6.20 0.81
CA ALA A 162 7.43 7.24 -0.19
C ALA A 162 6.04 7.84 -0.13
N GLY A 163 5.93 9.16 -0.22
CA GLY A 163 4.65 9.85 -0.21
C GLY A 163 4.61 11.11 -1.07
N ALA A 164 3.43 11.44 -1.54
CA ALA A 164 3.12 12.61 -2.34
C ALA A 164 1.77 13.19 -1.93
N GLU A 165 1.69 14.50 -1.75
CA GLU A 165 0.48 15.26 -1.46
C GLU A 165 0.45 16.51 -2.34
N ASP A 166 -0.67 16.85 -2.98
CA ASP A 166 -0.81 18.10 -3.73
C ASP A 166 -1.69 19.14 -3.02
N ALA A 167 -1.64 20.37 -3.50
CA ALA A 167 -2.41 21.48 -2.95
C ALA A 167 -3.94 21.31 -3.03
N GLU A 168 -4.42 20.44 -3.92
CA GLU A 168 -5.83 20.08 -4.04
C GLU A 168 -6.29 19.10 -2.93
N GLY A 169 -5.36 18.43 -2.27
CA GLY A 169 -5.63 17.48 -1.18
C GLY A 169 -5.58 16.02 -1.61
N ASN A 170 -5.07 15.71 -2.81
CA ASN A 170 -4.78 14.32 -3.17
C ASN A 170 -3.54 13.85 -2.42
N TRP A 171 -3.55 12.62 -1.94
CA TRP A 171 -2.48 12.02 -1.13
C TRP A 171 -2.22 10.57 -1.56
N ALA A 172 -0.96 10.24 -1.83
CA ALA A 172 -0.49 8.90 -2.13
C ALA A 172 0.67 8.52 -1.20
N GLU A 173 0.71 7.27 -0.74
CA GLU A 173 1.74 6.76 0.15
C GLU A 173 2.02 5.27 -0.08
N THR A 174 3.29 4.88 0.08
CA THR A 174 3.70 3.49 0.24
C THR A 174 4.56 3.33 1.49
N HIS A 175 4.38 2.22 2.19
CA HIS A 175 5.17 1.86 3.37
C HIS A 175 5.55 0.39 3.33
N ALA A 176 6.77 0.07 3.77
CA ALA A 176 7.19 -1.30 4.01
C ALA A 176 8.26 -1.35 5.09
N ASP A 177 8.19 -2.36 5.95
CA ASP A 177 9.11 -2.56 7.06
C ASP A 177 9.36 -4.04 7.34
N MET A 178 10.44 -4.29 8.08
CA MET A 178 10.85 -5.62 8.49
C MET A 178 11.47 -5.59 9.88
N TRP A 179 11.30 -6.70 10.59
CA TRP A 179 12.03 -6.99 11.82
C TRP A 179 12.74 -8.35 11.72
N LEU A 180 14.04 -8.35 12.03
CA LEU A 180 14.95 -9.49 11.98
C LEU A 180 14.95 -10.21 10.62
N GLY A 181 15.60 -9.61 9.64
CA GLY A 181 15.62 -10.18 8.30
C GLY A 181 16.23 -9.28 7.24
N SER A 182 15.69 -9.42 6.03
CA SER A 182 16.04 -8.59 4.87
C SER A 182 14.80 -8.06 4.18
N ILE A 183 14.92 -6.87 3.60
CA ILE A 183 13.89 -6.20 2.79
C ILE A 183 14.52 -5.67 1.50
N SER A 184 13.81 -5.80 0.40
CA SER A 184 14.08 -5.16 -0.88
C SER A 184 12.79 -4.58 -1.42
N SER A 185 12.67 -3.26 -1.44
CA SER A 185 11.44 -2.58 -1.85
C SER A 185 11.73 -1.50 -2.89
N THR A 186 10.84 -1.38 -3.87
CA THR A 186 10.78 -0.26 -4.82
C THR A 186 9.41 0.36 -4.74
N GLN A 187 9.35 1.66 -4.47
CA GLN A 187 8.16 2.41 -4.08
C GLN A 187 8.01 3.65 -4.95
N ASN A 188 6.77 3.99 -5.30
CA ASN A 188 6.43 5.22 -6.00
C ASN A 188 5.13 5.79 -5.45
N ALA A 189 5.08 7.12 -5.30
CA ALA A 189 3.89 7.87 -4.98
C ALA A 189 3.82 9.11 -5.87
N ARG A 190 2.63 9.43 -6.41
CA ARG A 190 2.41 10.58 -7.27
C ARG A 190 1.02 11.19 -7.07
N THR A 191 0.93 12.52 -7.16
CA THR A 191 -0.34 13.26 -7.11
C THR A 191 -0.45 14.30 -8.25
N GLY A 192 -1.62 14.91 -8.41
CA GLY A 192 -1.98 15.86 -9.48
C GLY A 192 -3.48 15.82 -9.83
N ASN A 193 -3.87 15.00 -10.81
CA ASN A 193 -5.30 14.81 -11.18
C ASN A 193 -5.98 13.69 -10.36
N GLY A 194 -5.48 13.44 -9.15
CA GLY A 194 -5.73 12.23 -8.36
C GLY A 194 -4.44 11.74 -7.72
N ALA A 195 -4.51 10.63 -7.00
CA ALA A 195 -3.42 10.00 -6.27
C ALA A 195 -3.12 8.59 -6.79
N GLU A 196 -1.85 8.23 -6.87
CA GLU A 196 -1.41 6.86 -7.16
C GLU A 196 -0.19 6.49 -6.31
N ALA A 197 -0.28 5.33 -5.67
CA ALA A 197 0.79 4.69 -4.93
C ALA A 197 0.99 3.27 -5.43
N GLY A 198 2.24 2.81 -5.48
CA GLY A 198 2.53 1.42 -5.78
C GLY A 198 3.93 0.99 -5.36
N GLN A 199 4.05 -0.29 -5.03
CA GLN A 199 5.31 -0.86 -4.58
C GLN A 199 5.48 -2.32 -4.98
N ASN A 200 6.73 -2.70 -5.19
CA ASN A 200 7.15 -4.09 -5.33
C ASN A 200 8.15 -4.39 -4.21
N THR A 201 7.74 -5.25 -3.29
CA THR A 201 8.45 -5.51 -2.04
C THR A 201 8.70 -7.01 -1.87
N GLU A 202 9.93 -7.35 -1.49
CA GLU A 202 10.36 -8.67 -1.08
C GLU A 202 10.92 -8.59 0.35
N ILE A 203 10.40 -9.40 1.26
CA ILE A 203 10.81 -9.47 2.67
C ILE A 203 11.08 -10.92 3.05
N VAL A 204 12.18 -11.17 3.75
CA VAL A 204 12.47 -12.45 4.43
C VAL A 204 12.81 -12.10 5.86
N ALA A 205 11.88 -12.31 6.79
CA ALA A 205 11.98 -11.74 8.14
C ALA A 205 11.09 -12.45 9.16
N LEU A 206 11.30 -12.14 10.44
CA LEU A 206 10.40 -12.58 11.52
C LEU A 206 9.08 -11.79 11.53
N GLU A 207 9.13 -10.50 11.15
CA GLU A 207 7.93 -9.71 10.87
C GLU A 207 8.18 -8.89 9.60
N GLY A 208 7.15 -8.76 8.78
CA GLY A 208 7.20 -7.96 7.55
C GLY A 208 5.86 -7.35 7.21
N TYR A 209 5.88 -6.11 6.74
CA TYR A 209 4.70 -5.41 6.26
C TYR A 209 4.98 -4.68 4.95
N ALA A 210 3.96 -4.60 4.11
CA ALA A 210 3.93 -3.78 2.91
C ALA A 210 2.51 -3.25 2.68
N GLY A 211 2.34 -1.92 2.60
CA GLY A 211 1.08 -1.28 2.20
C GLY A 211 1.22 -0.11 1.22
N SER A 212 0.17 0.10 0.42
CA SER A 212 0.01 1.26 -0.46
C SER A 212 -1.34 1.92 -0.18
N TRP A 213 -1.39 3.24 -0.25
CA TRP A 213 -2.57 4.06 0.03
C TRP A 213 -2.69 5.20 -0.98
N ALA A 214 -3.91 5.50 -1.43
CA ALA A 214 -4.23 6.66 -2.24
C ALA A 214 -5.58 7.25 -1.83
N GLU A 215 -5.66 8.58 -1.72
CA GLU A 215 -6.88 9.35 -1.48
C GLU A 215 -6.87 10.58 -2.40
N ASP A 216 -8.02 10.89 -3.01
CA ASP A 216 -8.17 12.12 -3.79
C ASP A 216 -8.99 13.19 -3.05
N ALA A 217 -8.99 14.39 -3.61
CA ALA A 217 -9.69 15.54 -3.05
C ALA A 217 -11.22 15.39 -3.00
N ASP A 218 -11.79 14.51 -3.83
CA ASP A 218 -13.22 14.23 -3.86
C ASP A 218 -13.63 13.19 -2.80
N GLY A 219 -12.65 12.49 -2.22
CA GLY A 219 -12.83 11.53 -1.13
C GLY A 219 -12.85 10.07 -1.57
N ASN A 220 -12.42 9.75 -2.80
CA ASN A 220 -12.16 8.37 -3.18
C ASN A 220 -10.89 7.88 -2.47
N ARG A 221 -10.89 6.64 -1.99
CA ARG A 221 -9.80 6.04 -1.20
C ARG A 221 -9.52 4.61 -1.63
N ALA A 222 -8.25 4.28 -1.82
CA ALA A 222 -7.79 2.94 -2.17
C ALA A 222 -6.63 2.52 -1.26
N GLN A 223 -6.61 1.25 -0.87
CA GLN A 223 -5.59 0.68 -0.01
C GLN A 223 -5.27 -0.76 -0.39
N THR A 224 -4.00 -1.12 -0.35
CA THR A 224 -3.53 -2.51 -0.27
C THR A 224 -2.66 -2.66 0.96
N TYR A 225 -2.69 -3.85 1.57
CA TYR A 225 -1.80 -4.18 2.68
C TYR A 225 -1.50 -5.67 2.70
N THR A 226 -0.34 -6.00 3.27
CA THR A 226 0.09 -7.36 3.52
C THR A 226 0.99 -7.38 4.76
N ASP A 227 0.65 -8.24 5.71
CA ASP A 227 1.38 -8.52 6.94
C ASP A 227 1.82 -9.98 6.94
N MET A 228 3.00 -10.25 7.47
CA MET A 228 3.59 -11.59 7.55
C MET A 228 4.38 -11.76 8.85
N TRP A 229 4.21 -12.90 9.51
CA TRP A 229 5.06 -13.36 10.62
C TRP A 229 5.82 -14.64 10.26
N ASP A 230 7.12 -14.62 10.53
CA ASP A 230 8.11 -15.68 10.30
C ASP A 230 8.03 -16.31 8.91
N GLY A 231 8.62 -15.65 7.91
CA GLY A 231 8.53 -16.17 6.55
C GLY A 231 9.20 -15.35 5.45
N THR A 232 8.73 -15.62 4.23
CA THR A 232 9.08 -14.91 3.01
C THR A 232 7.83 -14.33 2.37
N LEU A 233 7.87 -13.03 2.05
CA LEU A 233 6.82 -12.26 1.40
C LEU A 233 7.37 -11.68 0.10
N TRP A 234 6.64 -11.87 -0.99
CA TRP A 234 6.76 -11.07 -2.19
C TRP A 234 5.38 -10.48 -2.54
N THR A 235 5.33 -9.18 -2.86
CA THR A 235 4.09 -8.51 -3.25
C THR A 235 4.35 -7.39 -4.24
N ASP A 236 3.47 -7.27 -5.23
CA ASP A 236 3.33 -6.10 -6.11
C ASP A 236 1.96 -5.47 -5.83
N GLN A 237 1.95 -4.23 -5.37
CA GLN A 237 0.79 -3.52 -4.85
C GLN A 237 0.54 -2.22 -5.60
N GLY A 238 -0.74 -1.89 -5.79
CA GLY A 238 -1.18 -0.62 -6.35
C GLY A 238 -2.44 -0.08 -5.69
N ALA A 239 -2.47 1.23 -5.47
CA ALA A 239 -3.63 1.98 -5.02
C ALA A 239 -3.77 3.27 -5.86
N VAL A 240 -4.96 3.53 -6.37
CA VAL A 240 -5.28 4.70 -7.21
C VAL A 240 -6.58 5.33 -6.73
N ALA A 241 -6.60 6.66 -6.61
CA ALA A 241 -7.79 7.46 -6.36
C ALA A 241 -7.88 8.61 -7.38
N GLY A 242 -9.02 8.75 -8.05
CA GLY A 242 -9.29 9.85 -8.98
C GLY A 242 -10.75 9.93 -9.42
N ASN A 243 -11.10 9.35 -10.57
CA ASN A 243 -12.53 9.23 -10.93
C ASN A 243 -13.22 8.06 -10.18
N SER A 244 -12.41 7.17 -9.62
CA SER A 244 -12.75 5.97 -8.86
C SER A 244 -11.59 5.67 -7.92
N ALA A 245 -11.87 4.88 -6.88
CA ALA A 245 -10.87 4.19 -6.08
C ALA A 245 -10.61 2.79 -6.65
N GLU A 246 -9.35 2.43 -6.82
CA GLU A 246 -8.91 1.12 -7.33
C GLU A 246 -7.71 0.64 -6.51
N ALA A 247 -7.82 -0.55 -5.92
CA ALA A 247 -6.75 -1.21 -5.18
C ALA A 247 -6.55 -2.62 -5.71
N GLY A 248 -5.30 -3.08 -5.80
CA GLY A 248 -5.03 -4.46 -6.14
C GLY A 248 -3.59 -4.90 -5.86
N GLN A 249 -3.42 -6.21 -5.71
CA GLN A 249 -2.13 -6.80 -5.38
C GLN A 249 -1.97 -8.22 -5.93
N ASP A 250 -0.75 -8.57 -6.32
CA ASP A 250 -0.30 -9.95 -6.59
C ASP A 250 0.74 -10.32 -5.55
N THR A 251 0.43 -11.32 -4.73
CA THR A 251 1.15 -11.61 -3.50
C THR A 251 1.44 -13.11 -3.38
N VAL A 252 2.69 -13.45 -3.06
CA VAL A 252 3.17 -14.82 -2.78
C VAL A 252 3.84 -14.83 -1.41
N ILE A 253 3.41 -15.70 -0.50
CA ILE A 253 3.91 -15.74 0.88
C ILE A 253 4.09 -17.19 1.33
N GLU A 254 5.17 -17.46 2.06
CA GLU A 254 5.39 -18.69 2.82
C GLU A 254 5.75 -18.29 4.25
N ALA A 255 4.87 -18.55 5.22
CA ALA A 255 4.98 -17.98 6.57
C ALA A 255 4.12 -18.70 7.62
N GLU A 256 4.37 -18.40 8.91
CA GLU A 256 3.55 -18.88 10.03
C GLU A 256 2.19 -18.19 10.09
N GLU A 257 2.12 -16.87 9.85
CA GLU A 257 0.87 -16.12 9.87
C GLU A 257 0.89 -15.02 8.81
N VAL A 258 -0.25 -14.83 8.14
CA VAL A 258 -0.39 -13.92 6.99
C VAL A 258 -1.75 -13.25 7.00
N TYR A 259 -1.76 -11.96 6.67
CA TYR A 259 -2.96 -11.20 6.32
C TYR A 259 -2.68 -10.39 5.06
N ALA A 260 -3.57 -10.46 4.07
CA ALA A 260 -3.45 -9.68 2.85
C ALA A 260 -4.82 -9.16 2.41
N GLY A 261 -4.94 -7.85 2.14
CA GLY A 261 -6.19 -7.26 1.70
C GLY A 261 -6.04 -6.10 0.72
N SER A 262 -7.10 -5.89 -0.07
CA SER A 262 -7.28 -4.71 -0.93
C SER A 262 -8.63 -4.09 -0.61
N TRP A 263 -8.71 -2.77 -0.57
CA TRP A 263 -9.90 -2.02 -0.20
C TRP A 263 -10.04 -0.77 -1.05
N ALA A 264 -11.27 -0.46 -1.45
CA ALA A 264 -11.61 0.74 -2.19
C ALA A 264 -12.92 1.34 -1.67
N GLU A 265 -12.98 2.66 -1.53
CA GLU A 265 -14.19 3.43 -1.21
C GLU A 265 -14.30 4.62 -2.17
N GLY A 266 -15.44 4.73 -2.84
CA GLY A 266 -15.76 5.87 -3.69
C GLY A 266 -16.38 7.00 -2.89
N ALA A 267 -16.23 8.24 -3.36
CA ALA A 267 -16.80 9.43 -2.75
C ALA A 267 -18.32 9.36 -2.55
N ASP A 268 -19.00 8.61 -3.42
CA ASP A 268 -20.45 8.40 -3.36
C ASP A 268 -20.89 7.36 -2.30
N GLY A 269 -19.95 6.72 -1.60
CA GLY A 269 -20.21 5.77 -0.51
C GLY A 269 -20.19 4.29 -0.94
N ASN A 270 -19.86 4.00 -2.20
CA ASN A 270 -19.61 2.65 -2.69
C ASN A 270 -18.32 2.09 -2.08
N ARG A 271 -18.29 0.82 -1.67
CA ARG A 271 -17.13 0.19 -1.03
C ARG A 271 -16.90 -1.23 -1.51
N ALA A 272 -15.65 -1.60 -1.72
CA ALA A 272 -15.23 -2.93 -2.13
C ALA A 272 -14.02 -3.38 -1.30
N GLN A 273 -13.94 -4.67 -0.99
CA GLN A 273 -12.83 -5.25 -0.26
C GLN A 273 -12.56 -6.70 -0.66
N THR A 274 -11.30 -7.07 -0.73
CA THR A 274 -10.82 -8.46 -0.69
C THR A 274 -9.93 -8.65 0.51
N TYR A 275 -9.93 -9.84 1.07
CA TYR A 275 -9.08 -10.19 2.20
C TYR A 275 -8.79 -11.68 2.21
N THR A 276 -7.63 -12.03 2.72
CA THR A 276 -7.16 -13.41 2.81
C THR A 276 -6.24 -13.54 4.01
N ASP A 277 -6.45 -14.59 4.79
CA ASP A 277 -5.66 -14.91 5.97
C ASP A 277 -5.17 -16.36 5.87
N MET A 278 -3.99 -16.64 6.42
CA MET A 278 -3.41 -17.98 6.42
C MET A 278 -2.59 -18.22 7.69
N TRP A 279 -2.68 -19.44 8.23
CA TRP A 279 -1.81 -19.93 9.29
C TRP A 279 -1.00 -21.16 8.84
N ASP A 280 0.32 -21.07 8.96
CA ASP A 280 1.33 -22.10 8.70
C ASP A 280 1.22 -22.72 7.31
N GLY A 281 1.80 -22.06 6.30
CA GLY A 281 1.75 -22.57 4.94
C GLY A 281 2.23 -21.63 3.86
N THR A 282 1.67 -21.81 2.66
CA THR A 282 1.92 -21.00 1.47
C THR A 282 0.62 -20.38 0.95
N LEU A 283 0.67 -19.09 0.68
CA LEU A 283 -0.39 -18.29 0.07
C LEU A 283 0.07 -17.76 -1.29
N TRP A 284 -0.79 -17.86 -2.29
CA TRP A 284 -0.77 -17.02 -3.49
C TRP A 284 -2.12 -16.36 -3.68
N THR A 285 -2.14 -15.05 -3.93
CA THR A 285 -3.38 -14.31 -4.15
C THR A 285 -3.19 -13.18 -5.13
N ASP A 286 -4.13 -13.05 -6.06
CA ASP A 286 -4.34 -11.88 -6.92
C ASP A 286 -5.67 -11.26 -6.47
N GLN A 287 -5.62 -10.03 -5.98
CA GLN A 287 -6.74 -9.34 -5.35
C GLN A 287 -7.03 -8.02 -6.05
N GLY A 288 -8.30 -7.67 -6.19
CA GLY A 288 -8.75 -6.39 -6.71
C GLY A 288 -10.00 -5.88 -6.01
N ALA A 289 -10.04 -4.58 -5.75
CA ALA A 289 -11.18 -3.84 -5.24
C ALA A 289 -11.33 -2.52 -6.02
N VAL A 290 -12.55 -2.23 -6.48
CA VAL A 290 -12.88 -1.02 -7.23
C VAL A 290 -14.14 -0.40 -6.66
N ALA A 291 -14.11 0.90 -6.41
CA ALA A 291 -15.26 1.68 -5.97
C ALA A 291 -15.34 3.02 -6.71
N GLY A 292 -16.43 3.24 -7.45
CA GLY A 292 -16.68 4.46 -8.22
C GLY A 292 -18.17 4.65 -8.40
N ASN A 293 -18.69 4.51 -9.62
CA ASN A 293 -20.14 4.44 -9.88
C ASN A 293 -20.79 3.11 -9.42
N SER A 294 -19.96 2.12 -9.07
CA SER A 294 -20.34 0.81 -8.54
C SER A 294 -19.23 0.32 -7.61
N ALA A 295 -19.50 -0.73 -6.83
CA ALA A 295 -18.47 -1.44 -6.10
C ALA A 295 -18.28 -2.85 -6.67
N GLU A 296 -17.02 -3.26 -6.83
CA GLU A 296 -16.61 -4.59 -7.29
C GLU A 296 -15.38 -5.05 -6.53
N ALA A 297 -15.42 -6.25 -5.98
CA ALA A 297 -14.28 -6.93 -5.38
C ALA A 297 -14.13 -8.31 -5.99
N GLY A 298 -12.90 -8.74 -6.23
CA GLY A 298 -12.64 -10.09 -6.69
C GLY A 298 -11.22 -10.56 -6.41
N GLN A 299 -11.07 -11.86 -6.24
CA GLN A 299 -9.77 -12.45 -5.96
C GLN A 299 -9.63 -13.86 -6.53
N ASN A 300 -8.40 -14.23 -6.87
CA ASN A 300 -7.99 -15.58 -7.19
C ASN A 300 -6.92 -16.01 -6.20
N THR A 301 -7.28 -16.93 -5.31
CA THR A 301 -6.47 -17.28 -4.14
C THR A 301 -6.23 -18.79 -4.08
N VAL A 302 -4.98 -19.16 -3.77
CA VAL A 302 -4.55 -20.52 -3.47
C VAL A 302 -3.84 -20.52 -2.12
N ILE A 303 -4.35 -21.30 -1.18
CA ILE A 303 -3.77 -21.50 0.16
C ILE A 303 -3.43 -22.97 0.32
N VAL A 304 -2.22 -23.27 0.78
CA VAL A 304 -1.81 -24.62 1.21
C VAL A 304 -1.26 -24.49 2.63
N ALA A 305 -2.09 -24.79 3.64
CA ALA A 305 -1.80 -24.41 5.02
C ALA A 305 -2.59 -25.22 6.06
N LEU A 306 -2.26 -25.02 7.35
CA LEU A 306 -3.06 -25.52 8.46
C LEU A 306 -4.41 -24.79 8.56
N GLU A 307 -4.45 -23.49 8.27
CA GLU A 307 -5.69 -22.72 8.23
C GLU A 307 -5.64 -21.72 7.08
N GLY A 308 -6.78 -21.50 6.42
CA GLY A 308 -6.88 -20.56 5.32
C GLY A 308 -8.27 -19.93 5.22
N TYR A 309 -8.30 -18.62 5.00
CA TYR A 309 -9.52 -17.85 4.80
C TYR A 309 -9.37 -16.96 3.57
N ALA A 310 -10.42 -16.84 2.75
CA ALA A 310 -10.46 -15.88 1.66
C ALA A 310 -11.88 -15.31 1.50
N GLY A 311 -12.01 -13.98 1.49
CA GLY A 311 -13.28 -13.30 1.30
C GLY A 311 -13.23 -12.10 0.34
N SER A 312 -14.38 -11.81 -0.29
CA SER A 312 -14.59 -10.65 -1.18
C SER A 312 -15.95 -10.04 -0.89
N TRP A 313 -15.99 -8.72 -0.80
CA TRP A 313 -17.13 -7.97 -0.31
C TRP A 313 -17.33 -6.69 -1.14
N ALA A 314 -18.58 -6.34 -1.42
CA ALA A 314 -18.96 -5.09 -2.08
C ALA A 314 -20.28 -4.53 -1.53
N GLU A 315 -20.37 -3.21 -1.39
CA GLU A 315 -21.57 -2.47 -0.97
C GLU A 315 -21.70 -1.21 -1.83
N ASP A 316 -22.91 -0.92 -2.34
CA ASP A 316 -23.19 0.38 -2.95
C ASP A 316 -23.96 1.34 -2.04
N ALA A 317 -23.99 2.61 -2.43
CA ALA A 317 -24.64 3.69 -1.72
C ALA A 317 -26.17 3.52 -1.57
N ASP A 318 -26.78 2.72 -2.45
CA ASP A 318 -28.21 2.41 -2.41
C ASP A 318 -28.51 1.29 -1.39
N GLY A 319 -27.48 0.61 -0.87
CA GLY A 319 -27.58 -0.43 0.14
C GLY A 319 -27.63 -1.84 -0.44
N ASN A 320 -27.28 -2.02 -1.72
CA ASN A 320 -26.99 -3.34 -2.25
C ASN A 320 -25.67 -3.84 -1.65
N TRP A 321 -25.62 -5.12 -1.31
CA TRP A 321 -24.51 -5.74 -0.60
C TRP A 321 -24.25 -7.14 -1.15
N ALA A 322 -23.01 -7.45 -1.47
CA ALA A 322 -22.57 -8.74 -1.99
C ALA A 322 -21.33 -9.21 -1.24
N ASP A 323 -21.25 -10.52 -1.02
CA ASP A 323 -20.19 -11.13 -0.22
C ASP A 323 -19.94 -12.59 -0.65
N THR A 324 -18.69 -12.98 -0.60
CA THR A 324 -18.25 -14.37 -0.79
C THR A 324 -17.13 -14.68 0.18
N ASP A 325 -17.19 -15.84 0.81
CA ASP A 325 -16.22 -16.27 1.80
C ASP A 325 -15.90 -17.75 1.63
N ALA A 326 -14.65 -18.13 1.87
CA ALA A 326 -14.23 -19.52 1.93
C ALA A 326 -13.23 -19.73 3.07
N TYR A 327 -13.34 -20.87 3.72
CA TYR A 327 -12.51 -21.27 4.85
C TYR A 327 -12.06 -22.71 4.74
N MET A 328 -10.88 -22.96 5.27
CA MET A 328 -10.19 -24.24 5.27
C MET A 328 -9.50 -24.48 6.61
N TRP A 329 -9.56 -25.74 7.04
CA TRP A 329 -8.67 -26.31 8.03
C TRP A 329 -7.94 -27.54 7.48
N ASP A 330 -6.63 -27.55 7.64
CA ASP A 330 -5.64 -28.57 7.27
C ASP A 330 -5.76 -29.04 5.80
N GLY A 331 -5.22 -28.25 4.86
CA GLY A 331 -5.15 -28.68 3.46
C GLY A 331 -4.90 -27.61 2.40
N THR A 332 -5.62 -27.70 1.27
CA THR A 332 -5.54 -26.77 0.12
C THR A 332 -6.86 -26.12 -0.29
N LEU A 333 -6.93 -24.77 -0.25
CA LEU A 333 -8.07 -23.95 -0.66
C LEU A 333 -7.71 -23.28 -1.99
N ARG A 334 -8.53 -23.47 -3.02
CA ARG A 334 -8.46 -22.70 -4.27
C ARG A 334 -9.77 -22.01 -4.49
N THR A 335 -9.75 -20.70 -4.68
CA THR A 335 -10.98 -19.93 -4.85
C THR A 335 -10.81 -18.82 -5.88
N ASP A 336 -11.81 -18.69 -6.75
CA ASP A 336 -12.04 -17.55 -7.62
C ASP A 336 -13.36 -16.92 -7.19
N GLN A 337 -13.30 -15.72 -6.62
CA GLN A 337 -14.39 -15.06 -5.91
C GLN A 337 -14.66 -13.68 -6.48
N GLY A 338 -15.93 -13.28 -6.46
CA GLY A 338 -16.36 -11.96 -6.89
C GLY A 338 -17.63 -11.52 -6.19
N ALA A 339 -17.64 -10.26 -5.77
CA ALA A 339 -18.77 -9.54 -5.22
C ALA A 339 -18.92 -8.20 -5.96
N GLY A 340 -20.14 -7.82 -6.31
CA GLY A 340 -20.39 -6.57 -7.01
C GLY A 340 -21.80 -6.03 -6.87
N THR A 341 -21.93 -4.72 -7.02
CA THR A 341 -23.17 -3.96 -6.79
C THR A 341 -23.38 -2.95 -7.92
N ILE A 342 -23.76 -3.43 -9.11
CA ILE A 342 -24.14 -2.59 -10.26
C ILE A 342 -25.67 -2.67 -10.44
N ASN A 343 -26.41 -1.68 -9.95
CA ASN A 343 -27.88 -1.63 -9.94
C ASN A 343 -28.58 -2.80 -9.21
N SER A 344 -27.83 -3.79 -8.73
CA SER A 344 -28.25 -4.99 -8.00
C SER A 344 -27.02 -5.70 -7.43
N ALA A 345 -27.16 -6.40 -6.31
CA ALA A 345 -26.10 -7.21 -5.74
C ALA A 345 -25.88 -8.54 -6.49
N VAL A 346 -24.62 -8.85 -6.77
CA VAL A 346 -24.17 -10.08 -7.42
C VAL A 346 -22.97 -10.64 -6.65
N ALA A 347 -23.05 -11.90 -6.24
CA ALA A 347 -21.95 -12.64 -5.63
C ALA A 347 -21.76 -13.97 -6.34
N GLY A 348 -20.51 -14.36 -6.60
CA GLY A 348 -20.16 -15.59 -7.27
C GLY A 348 -18.82 -16.13 -6.77
N GLN A 349 -18.74 -17.45 -6.60
CA GLN A 349 -17.47 -18.09 -6.28
C GLN A 349 -17.34 -19.45 -6.95
N ASN A 350 -16.11 -19.82 -7.25
CA ASN A 350 -15.70 -21.16 -7.62
C ASN A 350 -14.62 -21.61 -6.64
N THR A 351 -14.99 -22.48 -5.71
CA THR A 351 -14.14 -22.88 -4.59
C THR A 351 -13.92 -24.39 -4.60
N GLU A 352 -12.65 -24.80 -4.53
CA GLU A 352 -12.19 -26.16 -4.27
C GLU A 352 -11.50 -26.18 -2.91
N ILE A 353 -11.94 -27.09 -2.04
CA ILE A 353 -11.39 -27.27 -0.70
C ILE A 353 -11.00 -28.74 -0.58
N GLU A 354 -9.72 -29.00 -0.30
CA GLU A 354 -9.21 -30.31 0.06
C GLU A 354 -8.67 -30.21 1.49
N GLY A 355 -9.36 -30.75 2.49
CA GLY A 355 -8.89 -30.69 3.88
C GLY A 355 -9.77 -31.45 4.86
N GLU A 356 -9.40 -31.42 6.14
CA GLU A 356 -10.18 -32.04 7.22
C GLU A 356 -11.51 -31.31 7.43
N TYR A 357 -11.54 -29.99 7.26
CA TYR A 357 -12.77 -29.20 7.35
C TYR A 357 -12.71 -27.98 6.42
N GLY A 358 -13.88 -27.52 5.98
CA GLY A 358 -13.98 -26.25 5.29
C GLY A 358 -15.41 -25.87 4.94
N TRP A 359 -15.61 -24.60 4.62
CA TRP A 359 -16.90 -24.08 4.19
C TRP A 359 -16.71 -22.99 3.15
N ALA A 360 -17.75 -22.76 2.35
CA ALA A 360 -17.81 -21.68 1.38
C ALA A 360 -19.21 -21.07 1.36
N SER A 361 -19.28 -19.75 1.31
CA SER A 361 -20.53 -18.97 1.37
C SER A 361 -20.57 -17.91 0.28
N THR A 362 -21.76 -17.68 -0.28
CA THR A 362 -22.04 -16.50 -1.12
C THR A 362 -23.33 -15.87 -0.68
N GLN A 363 -23.38 -14.55 -0.67
CA GLN A 363 -24.57 -13.78 -0.29
C GLN A 363 -24.70 -12.53 -1.15
N ALA A 364 -25.92 -12.22 -1.55
CA ALA A 364 -26.29 -10.99 -2.24
C ALA A 364 -27.60 -10.48 -1.65
N LEU A 365 -27.66 -9.19 -1.33
CA LEU A 365 -28.76 -8.47 -0.72
C LEU A 365 -29.00 -7.18 -1.52
N ASP A 366 -30.24 -6.88 -1.86
CA ASP A 366 -30.59 -5.59 -2.46
C ASP A 366 -31.20 -4.60 -1.44
N ASP A 367 -31.35 -3.35 -1.87
CA ASP A 367 -31.93 -2.24 -1.11
C ASP A 367 -33.39 -2.48 -0.67
N GLU A 368 -34.08 -3.41 -1.34
CA GLU A 368 -35.42 -3.87 -1.04
C GLU A 368 -35.48 -5.04 -0.03
N TRP A 369 -34.33 -5.44 0.53
CA TRP A 369 -34.17 -6.56 1.47
C TRP A 369 -34.43 -7.94 0.86
N ASN A 370 -34.38 -8.06 -0.47
CA ASN A 370 -34.33 -9.36 -1.12
C ASN A 370 -32.91 -9.89 -0.97
N TRP A 371 -32.78 -11.14 -0.55
CA TRP A 371 -31.47 -11.77 -0.40
C TRP A 371 -31.45 -13.16 -1.01
N ALA A 372 -30.29 -13.52 -1.55
CA ALA A 372 -30.01 -14.83 -2.13
C ALA A 372 -28.60 -15.25 -1.74
N GLY A 373 -28.38 -16.56 -1.63
CA GLY A 373 -27.05 -17.06 -1.35
C GLY A 373 -26.95 -18.57 -1.26
N THR A 374 -25.72 -19.00 -1.08
CA THR A 374 -25.38 -20.42 -0.92
C THR A 374 -24.43 -20.60 0.24
N TYR A 375 -24.54 -21.73 0.91
CA TYR A 375 -23.59 -22.15 1.93
C TYR A 375 -23.31 -23.63 1.73
N VAL A 376 -22.04 -23.99 1.73
CA VAL A 376 -21.53 -25.34 1.58
C VAL A 376 -20.55 -25.59 2.72
N GLU A 377 -20.67 -26.73 3.39
CA GLU A 377 -19.79 -27.13 4.48
C GLU A 377 -19.38 -28.59 4.30
N MET A 378 -18.12 -28.89 4.57
CA MET A 378 -17.55 -30.22 4.46
C MET A 378 -16.66 -30.56 5.65
N GLU A 379 -16.53 -31.86 5.91
CA GLU A 379 -15.63 -32.44 6.91
C GLU A 379 -15.14 -33.80 6.39
N ASP A 380 -13.84 -34.08 6.53
CA ASP A 380 -13.18 -35.31 6.06
C ASP A 380 -13.48 -35.64 4.58
N GLY A 381 -13.46 -34.61 3.71
CA GLY A 381 -13.80 -34.75 2.29
C GLY A 381 -15.26 -35.14 2.01
N ARG A 382 -16.17 -35.03 2.99
CA ARG A 382 -17.61 -35.28 2.84
C ARG A 382 -18.40 -34.00 2.98
N LEU A 383 -19.31 -33.77 2.05
CA LEU A 383 -20.31 -32.71 2.16
C LEU A 383 -21.20 -32.95 3.38
N LEU A 384 -21.14 -32.05 4.36
CA LEU A 384 -22.01 -32.05 5.53
C LEU A 384 -23.33 -31.33 5.23
N THR A 385 -23.21 -30.12 4.69
CA THR A 385 -24.34 -29.21 4.50
C THR A 385 -24.25 -28.53 3.15
N ARG A 386 -25.38 -28.44 2.45
CA ARG A 386 -25.54 -27.54 1.31
C ARG A 386 -26.89 -26.85 1.43
N VAL A 387 -26.88 -25.54 1.57
CA VAL A 387 -28.09 -24.72 1.64
C VAL A 387 -28.05 -23.69 0.52
N SER A 388 -29.19 -23.51 -0.13
CA SER A 388 -29.45 -22.36 -0.98
C SER A 388 -30.67 -21.66 -0.41
N PHE A 389 -30.57 -20.36 -0.20
CA PHE A 389 -31.63 -19.56 0.38
C PHE A 389 -31.96 -18.40 -0.54
N ARG A 390 -33.26 -18.06 -0.56
CA ARG A 390 -33.77 -16.85 -1.20
C ARG A 390 -34.94 -16.33 -0.38
N SER A 391 -34.96 -15.05 -0.12
CA SER A 391 -36.13 -14.34 0.40
C SER A 391 -36.49 -13.25 -0.57
N TRP A 392 -37.79 -13.05 -0.74
CA TRP A 392 -38.34 -11.95 -1.50
C TRP A 392 -39.35 -11.24 -0.61
N THR A 393 -39.19 -9.93 -0.43
CA THR A 393 -40.08 -9.09 0.37
C THR A 393 -41.06 -8.39 -0.58
N PRO A 394 -42.32 -8.85 -0.68
CA PRO A 394 -43.32 -8.09 -1.43
C PRO A 394 -43.66 -6.83 -0.62
N ASN A 395 -43.38 -5.65 -1.17
CA ASN A 395 -43.90 -4.34 -0.74
C ASN A 395 -43.26 -3.69 0.52
N GLY A 396 -41.94 -3.54 0.58
CA GLY A 396 -41.30 -2.50 1.41
C GLY A 396 -41.61 -2.50 2.91
N GLN A 397 -42.10 -3.61 3.46
CA GLN A 397 -42.24 -3.76 4.91
C GLN A 397 -40.91 -4.22 5.47
N ARG A 398 -40.22 -3.32 6.19
CA ARG A 398 -39.03 -3.66 7.00
C ARG A 398 -39.35 -4.87 7.89
N PRO A 399 -38.80 -6.06 7.64
CA PRO A 399 -38.94 -7.17 8.56
C PRO A 399 -38.12 -6.83 9.81
N GLY A 400 -38.73 -6.91 11.00
CA GLY A 400 -38.05 -6.74 12.28
C GLY A 400 -37.16 -7.95 12.64
N LEU A 401 -36.27 -8.35 11.73
CA LEU A 401 -35.37 -9.47 11.93
C LEU A 401 -33.96 -9.03 11.53
N THR A 402 -33.08 -8.98 12.52
CA THR A 402 -31.62 -8.93 12.35
C THR A 402 -31.15 -10.02 11.38
N PRO A 403 -30.08 -9.78 10.59
CA PRO A 403 -29.44 -10.82 9.80
C PRO A 403 -29.11 -11.99 10.71
N ARG A 404 -29.71 -13.15 10.43
CA ARG A 404 -29.42 -14.38 11.16
C ARG A 404 -28.25 -15.04 10.47
N THR A 405 -27.26 -15.47 11.24
CA THR A 405 -26.16 -16.26 10.71
C THR A 405 -26.71 -17.51 9.97
N PRO A 406 -26.03 -18.04 8.95
CA PRO A 406 -26.48 -19.24 8.24
C PRO A 406 -26.82 -20.42 9.17
N LYS A 407 -26.12 -20.53 10.31
CA LYS A 407 -26.35 -21.52 11.37
C LYS A 407 -27.73 -21.40 12.04
N GLU A 408 -28.30 -20.19 12.10
CA GLU A 408 -29.63 -19.91 12.68
C GLU A 408 -30.77 -20.09 11.66
N ALA A 409 -30.50 -19.96 10.35
CA ALA A 409 -31.48 -20.24 9.31
C ALA A 409 -31.85 -21.74 9.26
N THR A 410 -30.91 -22.62 9.62
CA THR A 410 -31.10 -24.08 9.73
C THR A 410 -32.12 -24.48 10.80
N GLN A 411 -32.37 -23.65 11.82
CA GLN A 411 -33.33 -23.96 12.89
C GLN A 411 -34.80 -23.65 12.56
N VAL A 412 -35.09 -22.84 11.53
CA VAL A 412 -36.46 -22.34 11.29
C VAL A 412 -37.23 -23.16 10.25
N TYR A 413 -36.59 -24.05 9.50
CA TYR A 413 -37.25 -24.95 8.55
C TYR A 413 -37.12 -26.44 8.94
N MET A 414 -37.69 -26.80 10.08
CA MET A 414 -38.27 -28.13 10.25
C MET A 414 -39.73 -28.00 10.68
N PRO A 415 -40.70 -27.94 9.76
CA PRO A 415 -42.02 -28.41 10.11
C PRO A 415 -41.89 -29.90 10.41
N ARG A 416 -42.15 -30.29 11.66
CA ARG A 416 -42.50 -31.67 12.01
C ARG A 416 -43.57 -32.16 11.04
N LEU A 417 -43.15 -32.94 10.06
CA LEU A 417 -44.02 -33.78 9.25
C LEU A 417 -43.65 -35.23 9.55
N MET A 418 -44.05 -35.67 10.75
CA MET A 418 -44.48 -37.05 10.94
C MET A 418 -46.00 -37.02 11.05
N MET A 419 -46.66 -37.42 9.96
CA MET A 419 -47.98 -38.04 10.00
C MET A 419 -47.82 -39.44 9.40
N ASP A 420 -48.20 -40.41 10.21
CA ASP A 420 -48.48 -41.83 9.96
C ASP A 420 -48.35 -42.38 8.53
N LEU A 421 -47.57 -43.45 8.42
CA LEU A 421 -48.02 -44.78 7.99
C LEU A 421 -47.10 -45.88 8.52
#